data_AF-A0AA39JIK6-F1
#
_entry.id   AF-A0AA39JIK6-F1
#
_cell.length_a   1.000
_cell.length_b   1.000
_cell.length_c   1.000
_cell.angle_alpha   90.00
_cell.angle_beta   90.00
_cell.angle_gamma   90.00
#
_symmetry.space_group_name_H-M   'P 1'
#
loop_
_entity.id
_entity.type
_entity.pdbx_description
1 polymer ?
#
loop_
_entity_poly.entity_id
_entity_poly.type
_entity_poly.pdbx_seq_one_letter_code
_entity_poly.pdbx_strand_id
1 'polypeptide(L)'
;MMALLRGQILNYHGQRDARTDRDESVFGYDLNNKKRTVPFRTMNLLLFYAPIKHYTSLNRVWMDRLILKEPWQRLIEQITDKWQQHVGLATILLAVNMAFLAIPSVDEMGAGQQHRIVTQLLCYLSVASSMATIILGLILVSHHNALKHVDIPIVTEFLERHWQECIGFERLSIMYSTPYALLMWSMVSFLASFFSMCLESANPVSLKVFVTLAFLLGTALCVWCIYLLWDGSDEWIQ
;
A
#
# COMPACT_ATOMS: atom_id res chain seq x y z
N MET A 1 22.87 -4.83 35.36
CA MET A 1 23.81 -3.69 35.25
C MET A 1 24.39 -3.53 33.84
N MET A 2 24.93 -4.59 33.21
CA MET A 2 25.49 -4.54 31.84
C MET A 2 24.53 -4.00 30.75
N ALA A 3 23.24 -4.36 30.80
CA ALA A 3 22.26 -3.92 29.80
C ALA A 3 21.98 -2.40 29.84
N LEU A 4 21.95 -1.82 31.05
CA LEU A 4 21.76 -0.38 31.23
C LEU A 4 22.97 0.40 30.73
N LEU A 5 24.18 -0.06 31.06
CA LEU A 5 25.43 0.53 30.58
C LEU A 5 25.54 0.49 29.06
N ARG A 6 25.15 -0.63 28.43
CA ARG A 6 25.10 -0.76 26.97
C ARG A 6 24.13 0.24 26.35
N GLY A 7 22.94 0.40 26.93
CA GLY A 7 21.96 1.40 26.45
C GLY A 7 22.47 2.83 26.57
N GLN A 8 23.15 3.16 27.67
CA GLN A 8 23.74 4.48 27.87
C GLN A 8 24.82 4.80 26.83
N ILE A 9 25.68 3.83 26.51
CA ILE A 9 26.72 3.96 25.48
C ILE A 9 26.09 4.14 24.09
N LEU A 10 25.08 3.33 23.74
CA LEU A 10 24.43 3.37 22.42
C LEU A 10 23.67 4.67 22.15
N ASN A 11 23.15 5.30 23.20
CA ASN A 11 22.44 6.58 23.10
C ASN A 11 23.35 7.79 23.37
N TYR A 12 24.67 7.59 23.49
CA TYR A 12 25.66 8.64 23.73
C TYR A 12 25.36 9.51 24.96
N HIS A 13 24.84 8.90 26.04
CA HIS A 13 24.55 9.63 27.28
C HIS A 13 25.76 10.41 27.80
N GLY A 14 25.57 11.70 28.09
CA GLY A 14 26.61 12.58 28.60
C GLY A 14 27.49 13.24 27.54
N GLN A 15 27.26 12.95 26.25
CA GLN A 15 27.88 13.69 25.14
C GLN A 15 26.97 14.83 24.66
N ARG A 16 27.55 15.79 23.94
CA ARG A 16 26.81 16.95 23.41
C ARG A 16 25.72 16.56 22.40
N ASP A 17 25.95 15.48 21.66
CA ASP A 17 25.04 14.93 20.65
C ASP A 17 24.32 13.66 21.17
N ALA A 18 23.97 13.64 22.47
CA ALA A 18 23.23 12.53 23.04
C ALA A 18 21.85 12.39 22.40
N ARG A 19 21.42 11.14 22.13
CA ARG A 19 20.07 10.87 21.62
C ARG A 19 19.04 11.24 22.68
N THR A 20 18.22 12.25 22.40
CA THR A 20 17.15 12.74 23.28
C THR A 20 15.85 11.99 23.08
N ASP A 21 15.49 11.69 21.83
CA ASP A 21 14.32 10.86 21.51
C ASP A 21 14.71 9.61 20.71
N ARG A 22 13.92 8.54 20.85
CA ARG A 22 14.12 7.27 20.13
C ARG A 22 14.02 7.46 18.62
N ASP A 23 13.19 8.40 18.19
CA ASP A 23 12.91 8.67 16.79
C ASP A 23 13.86 9.74 16.21
N GLU A 24 14.95 10.09 16.91
CA GLU A 24 15.99 11.00 16.44
C GLU A 24 17.27 10.26 16.05
N SER A 25 17.90 10.69 14.95
CA SER A 25 19.22 10.23 14.54
C SER A 25 20.32 11.07 15.17
N VAL A 26 21.30 10.43 15.79
CA VAL A 26 22.49 11.09 16.35
C VAL A 26 23.41 11.63 15.25
N PHE A 27 23.41 10.97 14.09
CA PHE A 27 24.27 11.35 12.96
C PHE A 27 23.65 12.44 12.06
N GLY A 28 22.51 13.01 12.45
CA GLY A 28 21.83 14.05 11.68
C GLY A 28 21.28 13.53 10.34
N TYR A 29 20.91 12.25 10.25
CA TYR A 29 20.23 11.71 9.07
C TYR A 29 18.84 12.33 8.93
N ASP A 30 18.74 13.39 8.13
CA ASP A 30 17.47 14.02 7.80
C ASP A 30 16.72 13.19 6.75
N LEU A 31 15.91 12.26 7.25
CA LEU A 31 15.09 11.32 6.46
C LEU A 31 14.13 12.04 5.50
N ASN A 32 13.72 13.27 5.83
CA ASN A 32 12.84 14.08 5.00
C ASN A 32 13.58 14.81 3.88
N ASN A 33 14.88 15.05 4.03
CA ASN A 33 15.68 15.88 3.14
C ASN A 33 16.52 15.06 2.13
N LYS A 34 16.56 13.73 2.29
CA LYS A 34 17.18 12.84 1.31
C LYS A 34 16.37 12.85 0.01
N LYS A 35 17.01 13.27 -1.09
CA LYS A 35 16.42 13.23 -2.43
C LYS A 35 16.04 11.78 -2.78
N ARG A 36 14.74 11.50 -2.79
CA ARG A 36 14.19 10.19 -3.16
C ARG A 36 14.51 9.87 -4.61
N THR A 37 14.73 8.60 -4.90
CA THR A 37 15.03 8.20 -6.28
C THR A 37 13.83 8.46 -7.20
N VAL A 38 14.11 8.83 -8.46
CA VAL A 38 13.08 9.01 -9.50
C VAL A 38 12.15 7.78 -9.62
N PRO A 39 12.64 6.53 -9.68
CA PRO A 39 11.75 5.35 -9.73
C PRO A 39 10.86 5.22 -8.49
N PHE A 40 11.36 5.57 -7.29
CA PHE A 40 10.55 5.56 -6.09
C PHE A 40 9.41 6.57 -6.17
N ARG A 41 9.66 7.77 -6.73
CA ARG A 41 8.61 8.78 -6.94
C ARG A 41 7.50 8.27 -7.89
N THR A 42 7.88 7.61 -8.99
CA THR A 42 6.93 7.04 -9.95
C THR A 42 6.12 5.90 -9.33
N MET A 43 6.80 4.96 -8.66
CA MET A 43 6.13 3.86 -7.97
C MET A 43 5.23 4.36 -6.85
N ASN A 44 5.63 5.41 -6.15
CA ASN A 44 4.82 6.01 -5.12
C ASN A 44 3.50 6.58 -5.65
N LEU A 45 3.49 7.16 -6.85
CA LEU A 45 2.25 7.57 -7.51
C LEU A 45 1.39 6.36 -7.91
N LEU A 46 2.00 5.33 -8.49
CA LEU A 46 1.32 4.11 -8.93
C LEU A 46 0.72 3.29 -7.77
N LEU A 47 1.34 3.37 -6.59
CA LEU A 47 0.96 2.66 -5.37
C LEU A 47 0.20 3.55 -4.37
N PHE A 48 -0.43 4.65 -4.84
CA PHE A 48 -1.29 5.52 -4.03
C PHE A 48 -0.64 6.08 -2.76
N TYR A 49 0.63 6.50 -2.85
CA TYR A 49 1.42 7.08 -1.75
C TYR A 49 1.62 6.16 -0.52
N ALA A 50 1.20 4.89 -0.59
CA ALA A 50 1.44 3.90 0.46
C ALA A 50 2.93 3.59 0.72
N PRO A 51 3.85 3.56 -0.29
CA PRO A 51 5.26 3.29 -0.05
C PRO A 51 5.91 4.27 0.92
N ILE A 52 5.54 5.55 0.89
CA ILE A 52 6.10 6.56 1.81
C ILE A 52 5.77 6.22 3.27
N LYS A 53 4.53 5.79 3.54
CA LYS A 53 4.11 5.44 4.90
C LYS A 53 4.92 4.25 5.43
N HIS A 54 5.10 3.21 4.62
CA HIS A 54 5.92 2.05 5.00
C HIS A 54 7.41 2.41 5.14
N TYR A 55 7.94 3.28 4.29
CA TYR A 55 9.31 3.77 4.35
C TYR A 55 9.59 4.52 5.66
N THR A 56 8.73 5.46 6.02
CA THR A 56 8.87 6.22 7.26
C THR A 56 8.76 5.30 8.48
N SER A 57 7.80 4.38 8.50
CA SER A 57 7.65 3.43 9.62
C SER A 57 8.83 2.47 9.75
N LEU A 58 9.40 2.00 8.63
CA LEU A 58 10.59 1.15 8.64
C LEU A 58 11.82 1.89 9.16
N ASN A 59 12.06 3.12 8.69
CA ASN A 59 13.16 3.95 9.16
C ASN A 59 13.02 4.32 10.65
N ARG A 60 11.79 4.56 11.14
CA ARG A 60 11.57 4.82 12.57
C ARG A 60 11.94 3.64 13.46
N VAL A 61 11.75 2.42 12.98
CA VAL A 61 12.13 1.21 13.73
C VAL A 61 13.62 0.88 13.59
N TRP A 62 14.26 1.34 12.51
CA TRP A 62 15.69 1.16 12.20
C TRP A 62 16.44 2.50 12.27
N MET A 63 16.56 3.07 13.46
CA MET A 63 17.30 4.32 13.66
C MET A 63 18.76 4.02 14.00
N ASP A 64 19.70 4.62 13.26
CA ASP A 64 21.15 4.48 13.47
C ASP A 64 21.65 3.03 13.62
N ARG A 65 21.06 2.10 12.84
CA ARG A 65 21.33 0.64 12.89
C ARG A 65 20.97 -0.03 14.22
N LEU A 66 20.12 0.59 15.02
CA LEU A 66 19.61 0.03 16.27
C LEU A 66 18.15 -0.38 16.08
N ILE A 67 17.84 -1.62 16.46
CA ILE A 67 16.46 -2.13 16.56
C ILE A 67 16.12 -2.41 18.01
N LEU A 68 14.90 -2.03 18.39
CA LEU A 68 14.22 -2.55 19.56
C LEU A 68 13.19 -3.62 19.16
N LYS A 69 13.13 -4.71 19.93
CA LYS A 69 12.30 -5.88 19.62
C LYS A 69 10.82 -5.52 19.57
N GLU A 70 10.36 -4.77 20.55
CA GLU A 70 8.94 -4.47 20.72
C GLU A 70 8.38 -3.55 19.62
N PRO A 71 9.01 -2.42 19.22
CA PRO A 71 8.58 -1.65 18.06
C PRO A 71 8.58 -2.42 16.75
N TRP A 72 9.59 -3.29 16.54
CA TRP A 72 9.64 -4.17 15.36
C TRP A 72 8.46 -5.16 15.31
N GLN A 73 8.20 -5.84 16.43
CA GLN A 73 7.09 -6.78 16.53
C GLN A 73 5.75 -6.09 16.27
N ARG A 74 5.52 -4.92 16.89
CA ARG A 74 4.31 -4.12 16.66
C ARG A 74 4.19 -3.69 15.20
N LEU A 75 5.27 -3.30 14.54
CA LEU A 75 5.27 -2.94 13.13
C LEU A 75 4.87 -4.13 12.24
N ILE A 76 5.50 -5.29 12.44
CA ILE A 76 5.23 -6.49 11.65
C ILE A 76 3.81 -7.01 11.88
N GLU A 77 3.31 -6.97 13.11
CA GLU A 77 1.92 -7.28 13.43
C GLU A 77 0.96 -6.38 12.65
N GLN A 78 1.13 -5.07 12.74
CA GLN A 78 0.27 -4.11 12.04
C GLN A 78 0.30 -4.29 10.52
N ILE A 79 1.47 -4.57 9.95
CA ILE A 79 1.62 -4.76 8.51
C ILE A 79 0.97 -6.08 8.08
N THR A 80 1.17 -7.16 8.85
CA THR A 80 0.63 -8.49 8.55
C THR A 80 -0.89 -8.50 8.66
N ASP A 81 -1.45 -7.91 9.71
CA ASP A 81 -2.91 -7.79 9.90
C ASP A 81 -3.54 -7.03 8.74
N LYS A 82 -2.90 -5.92 8.33
CA LYS A 82 -3.32 -5.18 7.14
C LYS A 82 -3.31 -6.08 5.92
N TRP A 83 -2.22 -6.78 5.61
CA TRP A 83 -2.17 -7.65 4.43
C TRP A 83 -3.25 -8.72 4.46
N GLN A 84 -3.55 -9.33 5.61
CA GLN A 84 -4.66 -10.27 5.74
C GLN A 84 -6.01 -9.64 5.41
N GLN A 85 -6.26 -8.41 5.86
CA GLN A 85 -7.47 -7.66 5.48
C GLN A 85 -7.53 -7.41 3.97
N HIS A 86 -6.43 -7.00 3.33
CA HIS A 86 -6.39 -6.81 1.87
C HIS A 86 -6.68 -8.12 1.11
N VAL A 87 -6.14 -9.26 1.57
CA VAL A 87 -6.42 -10.59 0.99
C VAL A 87 -7.91 -10.93 1.13
N GLY A 88 -8.51 -10.66 2.29
CA GLY A 88 -9.95 -10.86 2.52
C GLY A 88 -10.81 -10.03 1.55
N LEU A 89 -10.53 -8.73 1.43
CA LEU A 89 -11.22 -7.84 0.50
C LEU A 89 -11.02 -8.26 -0.97
N ALA A 90 -9.80 -8.66 -1.35
CA ALA A 90 -9.52 -9.15 -2.70
C ALA A 90 -10.31 -10.42 -3.03
N THR A 91 -10.52 -11.30 -2.05
CA THR A 91 -11.31 -12.53 -2.21
C THR A 91 -12.79 -12.22 -2.41
N ILE A 92 -13.33 -11.28 -1.63
CA ILE A 92 -14.71 -10.80 -1.81
C ILE A 92 -14.87 -10.20 -3.21
N LEU A 93 -13.95 -9.33 -3.61
CA LEU A 93 -13.99 -8.71 -4.93
C LEU A 93 -13.83 -9.73 -6.06
N LEU A 94 -13.01 -10.78 -5.87
CA LEU A 94 -12.89 -11.88 -6.82
C LEU A 94 -14.21 -12.64 -6.97
N ALA A 95 -14.93 -12.91 -5.87
CA ALA A 95 -16.25 -13.54 -5.93
C ALA A 95 -17.27 -12.67 -6.69
N VAL A 96 -17.24 -11.35 -6.45
CA VAL A 96 -18.08 -10.37 -7.17
C VAL A 96 -17.73 -10.36 -8.66
N ASN A 97 -16.45 -10.37 -9.02
CA ASN A 97 -16.00 -10.45 -10.41
C ASN A 97 -16.50 -11.73 -11.11
N MET A 98 -16.44 -12.87 -10.43
CA MET A 98 -16.94 -14.14 -10.98
C MET A 98 -18.46 -14.11 -11.17
N ALA A 99 -19.20 -13.53 -10.23
CA ALA A 99 -20.64 -13.34 -10.37
C ALA A 99 -20.99 -12.39 -11.53
N PHE A 100 -20.20 -11.33 -11.71
CA PHE A 100 -20.35 -10.38 -12.82
C PHE A 100 -20.08 -11.03 -14.18
N LEU A 101 -19.02 -11.83 -14.29
CA LEU A 101 -18.69 -12.59 -15.51
C LEU A 101 -19.67 -13.71 -15.82
N ALA A 102 -20.39 -14.22 -14.82
CA ALA A 102 -21.39 -15.27 -14.98
C ALA A 102 -22.72 -14.76 -15.58
N ILE A 103 -22.94 -13.44 -15.63
CA ILE A 103 -24.13 -12.86 -16.26
C ILE A 103 -24.08 -13.22 -17.76
N PRO A 104 -25.01 -14.06 -18.25
CA PRO A 104 -24.95 -14.53 -19.63
C PRO A 104 -25.20 -13.35 -20.57
N SER A 105 -24.14 -12.86 -21.20
CA SER A 105 -24.25 -11.96 -22.35
C SER A 105 -24.77 -12.79 -23.53
N VAL A 106 -26.08 -12.81 -23.71
CA VAL A 106 -26.77 -13.51 -24.81
C VAL A 106 -26.13 -13.12 -26.14
N ASP A 107 -25.80 -14.14 -26.90
CA ASP A 107 -25.11 -14.12 -28.18
C ASP A 107 -26.01 -13.44 -29.24
N GLU A 108 -25.94 -12.12 -29.35
CA GLU A 108 -26.44 -11.42 -30.53
C GLU A 108 -25.30 -10.64 -31.22
N MET A 109 -24.99 -11.14 -32.41
CA MET A 109 -24.09 -10.58 -33.40
C MET A 109 -24.63 -9.23 -33.89
N GLY A 110 -24.24 -8.12 -33.28
CA GLY A 110 -24.60 -6.79 -33.80
C GLY A 110 -23.85 -5.63 -33.16
N ALA A 111 -23.22 -4.79 -34.02
CA ALA A 111 -22.72 -3.40 -33.92
C ALA A 111 -22.15 -2.77 -32.61
N GLY A 112 -22.39 -3.32 -31.41
CA GLY A 112 -21.90 -2.82 -30.11
C GLY A 112 -20.56 -3.42 -29.65
N GLN A 113 -19.76 -4.01 -30.56
CA GLN A 113 -18.59 -4.83 -30.17
C GLN A 113 -17.52 -4.08 -29.37
N GLN A 114 -17.31 -2.78 -29.59
CA GLN A 114 -16.18 -2.06 -28.99
C GLN A 114 -16.34 -1.82 -27.47
N HIS A 115 -17.53 -1.44 -27.00
CA HIS A 115 -17.76 -1.24 -25.55
C HIS A 115 -17.72 -2.56 -24.77
N ARG A 116 -18.18 -3.66 -25.40
CA ARG A 116 -18.19 -5.00 -24.78
C ARG A 116 -16.78 -5.55 -24.55
N ILE A 117 -15.86 -5.34 -25.50
CA ILE A 117 -14.45 -5.74 -25.38
C ILE A 117 -13.77 -4.97 -24.24
N VAL A 118 -14.05 -3.66 -24.11
CA VAL A 118 -13.48 -2.82 -23.05
C VAL A 118 -13.97 -3.27 -21.67
N THR A 119 -15.26 -3.51 -21.50
CA THR A 119 -15.85 -4.01 -20.25
C THR A 119 -15.21 -5.33 -19.81
N GLN A 120 -15.11 -6.31 -20.72
CA GLN A 120 -14.53 -7.62 -20.41
C GLN A 120 -13.04 -7.53 -20.04
N LEU A 121 -12.26 -6.72 -20.78
CA LEU A 121 -10.84 -6.51 -20.51
C LEU A 121 -10.61 -5.90 -19.12
N LEU A 122 -11.41 -4.90 -18.74
CA LEU A 122 -11.34 -4.26 -17.43
C LEU A 122 -11.71 -5.23 -16.29
N CYS A 123 -12.71 -6.08 -16.51
CA CYS A 123 -13.07 -7.12 -15.54
C CYS A 123 -11.95 -8.16 -15.38
N TYR A 124 -11.33 -8.62 -16.47
CA TYR A 124 -10.18 -9.54 -16.39
C TYR A 124 -8.98 -8.90 -15.70
N LEU A 125 -8.72 -7.61 -15.92
CA LEU A 125 -7.68 -6.88 -15.21
C LEU A 125 -7.96 -6.83 -13.70
N SER A 126 -9.22 -6.64 -13.31
CA SER A 126 -9.65 -6.72 -11.91
C SER A 126 -9.45 -8.12 -11.32
N VAL A 127 -9.85 -9.17 -12.03
CA VAL A 127 -9.63 -10.56 -11.59
C VAL A 127 -8.15 -10.85 -11.38
N ALA A 128 -7.31 -10.52 -12.37
CA ALA A 128 -5.88 -10.76 -12.32
C ALA A 128 -5.20 -10.01 -11.15
N SER A 129 -5.57 -8.74 -10.94
CA SER A 129 -5.02 -7.93 -9.84
C SER A 129 -5.52 -8.39 -8.45
N SER A 130 -6.78 -8.84 -8.33
CA SER A 130 -7.28 -9.50 -7.11
C SER A 130 -6.52 -10.80 -6.81
N MET A 131 -6.32 -11.66 -7.81
CA MET A 131 -5.55 -12.89 -7.63
C MET A 131 -4.11 -12.60 -7.22
N ALA A 132 -3.46 -11.62 -7.86
CA ALA A 132 -2.11 -11.19 -7.50
C ALA A 132 -2.04 -10.66 -6.06
N THR A 133 -3.06 -9.91 -5.61
CA THR A 133 -3.19 -9.45 -4.22
C THR A 133 -3.27 -10.61 -3.24
N ILE A 134 -4.07 -11.64 -3.55
CA ILE A 134 -4.24 -12.83 -2.72
C ILE A 134 -2.90 -13.59 -2.62
N ILE A 135 -2.28 -13.89 -3.75
CA ILE A 135 -1.02 -14.66 -3.81
C ILE A 135 0.09 -13.92 -3.07
N LEU A 136 0.32 -12.64 -3.41
CA LEU A 136 1.38 -11.84 -2.77
C LEU A 136 1.09 -11.61 -1.30
N GLY A 137 -0.15 -11.28 -0.93
CA GLY A 137 -0.55 -11.08 0.46
C GLY A 137 -0.29 -12.33 1.31
N LEU A 138 -0.65 -13.53 0.83
CA LEU A 138 -0.38 -14.78 1.54
C LEU A 138 1.12 -15.08 1.67
N ILE A 139 1.91 -14.87 0.61
CA ILE A 139 3.37 -15.05 0.65
C ILE A 139 4.00 -14.10 1.67
N LEU A 140 3.62 -12.82 1.63
CA LEU A 140 4.17 -11.80 2.51
C LEU A 140 3.78 -12.06 3.97
N VAL A 141 2.52 -12.39 4.25
CA VAL A 141 2.03 -12.76 5.59
C VAL A 141 2.78 -13.98 6.12
N SER A 142 2.93 -15.03 5.31
CA SER A 142 3.63 -16.24 5.71
C SER A 142 5.10 -15.96 6.04
N HIS A 143 5.80 -15.22 5.17
CA HIS A 143 7.20 -14.89 5.37
C HIS A 143 7.42 -14.01 6.61
N HIS A 144 6.60 -12.97 6.80
CA HIS A 144 6.81 -12.02 7.91
C HIS A 144 6.29 -12.52 9.26
N ASN A 145 5.29 -13.39 9.28
CA ASN A 145 4.93 -14.09 10.51
C ASN A 145 6.08 -14.94 11.04
N ALA A 146 6.87 -15.55 10.16
CA ALA A 146 8.07 -16.26 10.58
C ALA A 146 9.11 -15.31 11.21
N LEU A 147 9.19 -14.06 10.76
CA LEU A 147 10.10 -13.03 11.30
C LEU A 147 9.62 -12.38 12.61
N LYS A 148 8.35 -12.52 12.99
CA LYS A 148 7.76 -11.89 14.19
C LYS A 148 8.40 -12.35 15.50
N HIS A 149 8.77 -13.63 15.58
CA HIS A 149 9.29 -14.25 16.82
C HIS A 149 10.81 -14.39 16.86
N VAL A 150 11.50 -13.84 15.86
CA VAL A 150 12.94 -14.01 15.70
C VAL A 150 13.73 -13.03 16.58
N ASP A 151 14.91 -13.45 17.02
CA ASP A 151 15.81 -12.64 17.82
C ASP A 151 16.37 -11.44 17.05
N ILE A 152 16.65 -10.36 17.79
CA ILE A 152 17.18 -9.09 17.27
C ILE A 152 18.36 -9.23 16.31
N PRO A 153 19.41 -10.04 16.56
CA PRO A 153 20.54 -10.17 15.63
C PRO A 153 20.14 -10.62 14.22
N ILE A 154 19.17 -11.52 14.11
CA ILE A 154 18.73 -12.03 12.81
C ILE A 154 17.85 -10.98 12.11
N VAL A 155 17.04 -10.25 12.89
CA VAL A 155 16.26 -9.11 12.35
C VAL A 155 17.22 -8.01 11.87
N THR A 156 18.29 -7.71 12.62
CA THR A 156 19.28 -6.74 12.19
C THR A 156 20.00 -7.18 10.92
N GLU A 157 20.36 -8.45 10.79
CA GLU A 157 20.96 -8.99 9.56
C GLU A 157 19.99 -8.89 8.37
N PHE A 158 18.70 -9.19 8.58
CA PHE A 158 17.67 -9.03 7.56
C PHE A 158 17.55 -7.58 7.09
N LEU A 159 17.50 -6.60 8.01
CA LEU A 159 17.38 -5.18 7.65
C LEU A 159 18.66 -4.67 7.00
N GLU A 160 19.85 -5.04 7.50
CA GLU A 160 21.12 -4.67 6.88
C GLU A 160 21.24 -5.21 5.45
N ARG A 161 20.79 -6.44 5.19
CA ARG A 161 20.77 -7.03 3.85
C ARG A 161 19.87 -6.28 2.87
N HIS A 162 18.77 -5.70 3.37
CA HIS A 162 17.80 -4.96 2.56
C HIS A 162 18.04 -3.44 2.54
N TRP A 163 19.00 -2.96 3.33
CA TRP A 163 19.39 -1.56 3.39
C TRP A 163 20.45 -1.25 2.34
N GLN A 164 20.23 -0.20 1.55
CA GLN A 164 21.20 0.30 0.58
C GLN A 164 21.62 1.73 0.94
N GLU A 165 22.91 2.06 0.86
CA GLU A 165 23.43 3.38 1.30
C GLU A 165 22.75 4.56 0.57
N CYS A 166 22.53 4.44 -0.74
CA CYS A 166 21.90 5.49 -1.54
C CYS A 166 20.36 5.48 -1.46
N ILE A 167 19.75 4.30 -1.27
CA ILE A 167 18.32 4.06 -1.51
C ILE A 167 17.54 3.80 -0.20
N GLY A 168 18.22 3.44 0.89
CA GLY A 168 17.62 3.06 2.16
C GLY A 168 16.70 1.84 2.02
N PHE A 169 15.50 1.93 2.59
CA PHE A 169 14.44 0.90 2.51
C PHE A 169 13.41 1.12 1.40
N GLU A 170 13.70 1.92 0.35
CA GLU A 170 12.73 2.19 -0.72
C GLU A 170 12.17 0.90 -1.35
N ARG A 171 13.02 -0.09 -1.63
CA ARG A 171 12.60 -1.38 -2.22
C ARG A 171 11.68 -2.18 -1.30
N LEU A 172 12.03 -2.27 -0.02
CA LEU A 172 11.23 -2.99 0.98
C LEU A 172 9.86 -2.31 1.17
N SER A 173 9.84 -0.98 1.10
CA SER A 173 8.64 -0.17 1.24
C SER A 173 7.70 -0.33 0.05
N ILE A 174 8.24 -0.36 -1.18
CA ILE A 174 7.47 -0.69 -2.38
C ILE A 174 6.84 -2.08 -2.22
N MET A 175 7.64 -3.08 -1.86
CA MET A 175 7.17 -4.46 -1.67
C MET A 175 6.01 -4.55 -0.66
N TYR A 176 6.10 -3.85 0.47
CA TYR A 176 5.06 -3.87 1.50
C TYR A 176 3.77 -3.17 1.08
N SER A 177 3.86 -2.16 0.22
CA SER A 177 2.69 -1.47 -0.34
C SER A 177 2.04 -2.19 -1.53
N THR A 178 2.73 -3.15 -2.16
CA THR A 178 2.24 -3.84 -3.36
C THR A 178 0.86 -4.50 -3.19
N PRO A 179 0.55 -5.24 -2.10
CA PRO A 179 -0.76 -5.86 -1.93
C PRO A 179 -1.90 -4.83 -1.87
N TYR A 180 -1.68 -3.70 -1.21
CA TYR A 180 -2.64 -2.61 -1.17
C TYR A 180 -2.85 -1.99 -2.55
N ALA A 181 -1.77 -1.69 -3.26
CA ALA A 181 -1.87 -1.08 -4.57
C ALA A 181 -2.61 -1.97 -5.58
N LEU A 182 -2.30 -3.27 -5.60
CA LEU A 182 -3.00 -4.22 -6.48
C LEU A 182 -4.48 -4.34 -6.14
N LEU A 183 -4.86 -4.30 -4.85
CA LEU A 183 -6.27 -4.24 -4.45
C LEU A 183 -6.95 -2.98 -5.00
N MET A 184 -6.31 -1.82 -4.87
CA MET A 184 -6.86 -0.57 -5.38
C MET A 184 -7.01 -0.59 -6.91
N TRP A 185 -6.01 -1.10 -7.63
CA TRP A 185 -6.09 -1.31 -9.09
C TRP A 185 -7.22 -2.26 -9.46
N SER A 186 -7.44 -3.32 -8.68
CA SER A 186 -8.56 -4.23 -8.88
C SER A 186 -9.91 -3.53 -8.71
N MET A 187 -10.05 -2.73 -7.66
CA MET A 187 -11.28 -2.00 -7.36
C MET A 187 -11.61 -0.97 -8.44
N VAL A 188 -10.61 -0.19 -8.88
CA VAL A 188 -10.77 0.82 -9.95
C VAL A 188 -11.13 0.14 -11.27
N SER A 189 -10.47 -0.97 -11.61
CA SER A 189 -10.74 -1.70 -12.85
C SER A 189 -12.14 -2.32 -12.86
N PHE A 190 -12.59 -2.88 -11.72
CA PHE A 190 -13.95 -3.40 -11.57
C PHE A 190 -14.99 -2.28 -11.71
N LEU A 191 -14.79 -1.15 -11.03
CA LEU A 191 -15.71 -0.01 -11.10
C LEU A 191 -15.80 0.54 -12.53
N ALA A 192 -14.66 0.61 -13.23
CA ALA A 192 -14.62 1.02 -14.64
C ALA A 192 -15.35 0.02 -15.56
N SER A 193 -15.19 -1.28 -15.32
CA SER A 193 -15.94 -2.33 -16.02
C SER A 193 -17.45 -2.18 -15.81
N PHE A 194 -17.89 -2.04 -14.55
CA PHE A 194 -19.30 -1.86 -14.20
C PHE A 194 -19.88 -0.59 -14.86
N PHE A 195 -19.15 0.52 -14.79
CA PHE A 195 -19.54 1.77 -15.43
C PHE A 195 -19.67 1.64 -16.94
N SER A 196 -18.71 0.98 -17.60
CA SER A 196 -18.74 0.69 -19.04
C SER A 196 -19.95 -0.15 -19.42
N MET A 197 -20.31 -1.16 -18.62
CA MET A 197 -21.53 -1.96 -18.81
C MET A 197 -22.80 -1.11 -18.70
N CYS A 198 -22.89 -0.21 -17.72
CA CYS A 198 -24.07 0.66 -17.57
C CYS A 198 -24.24 1.62 -18.75
N LEU A 199 -23.14 2.07 -19.37
CA LEU A 199 -23.17 2.99 -20.52
C LEU A 199 -23.53 2.32 -21.85
N GLU A 200 -23.65 1.00 -21.90
CA GLU A 200 -23.94 0.25 -23.11
C GLU A 200 -25.22 0.74 -23.81
N SER A 201 -25.19 0.76 -25.16
CA SER A 201 -26.22 1.38 -26.00
C SER A 201 -27.63 0.84 -25.73
N ALA A 202 -27.74 -0.44 -25.35
CA ALA A 202 -29.00 -1.12 -25.06
C ALA A 202 -29.75 -0.58 -23.83
N ASN A 203 -29.06 0.08 -22.89
CA ASN A 203 -29.68 0.55 -21.66
C ASN A 203 -30.47 1.86 -21.86
N PRO A 204 -31.57 2.08 -21.10
CA PRO A 204 -32.37 3.28 -21.20
C PRO A 204 -31.54 4.53 -20.83
N VAL A 205 -31.84 5.65 -21.49
CA VAL A 205 -31.11 6.93 -21.30
C VAL A 205 -31.17 7.40 -19.84
N SER A 206 -32.28 7.17 -19.14
CA SER A 206 -32.43 7.52 -17.72
C SER A 206 -31.42 6.82 -16.82
N LEU A 207 -31.12 5.54 -17.07
CA LEU A 207 -30.11 4.78 -16.33
C LEU A 207 -28.71 5.36 -16.57
N LYS A 208 -28.38 5.71 -17.81
CA LYS A 208 -27.06 6.29 -18.14
C LYS A 208 -26.84 7.63 -17.46
N VAL A 209 -27.84 8.51 -17.49
CA VAL A 209 -27.78 9.82 -16.82
C VAL A 209 -27.63 9.64 -15.31
N PHE A 210 -28.38 8.72 -14.71
CA PHE A 210 -28.26 8.46 -13.26
C PHE A 210 -26.88 7.91 -12.88
N VAL A 211 -26.38 6.91 -13.59
CA VAL A 211 -25.08 6.29 -13.30
C VAL A 211 -23.91 7.25 -13.53
N THR A 212 -23.95 8.05 -14.59
CA THR A 212 -22.94 9.09 -14.84
C THR A 212 -22.94 10.16 -13.75
N LEU A 213 -24.11 10.63 -13.32
CA LEU A 213 -24.23 11.59 -12.23
C LEU A 213 -23.73 11.00 -10.90
N ALA A 214 -24.09 9.76 -10.59
CA ALA A 214 -23.65 9.06 -9.38
C ALA A 214 -22.12 8.87 -9.37
N PHE A 215 -21.52 8.52 -10.51
CA PHE A 215 -20.07 8.38 -10.64
C PHE A 215 -19.35 9.73 -10.49
N LEU A 216 -19.86 10.80 -11.10
CA LEU A 216 -19.33 12.16 -10.96
C LEU A 216 -19.42 12.64 -9.50
N LEU A 217 -20.56 12.42 -8.85
CA LEU A 217 -20.74 12.77 -7.44
C LEU A 217 -19.79 11.98 -6.54
N GLY A 218 -19.69 10.65 -6.76
CA GLY A 218 -18.80 9.79 -5.98
C GLY A 218 -17.33 10.17 -6.14
N THR A 219 -16.88 10.44 -7.36
CA THR A 219 -15.51 10.91 -7.62
C THR A 219 -15.25 12.29 -7.02
N ALA A 220 -16.19 13.23 -7.11
CA ALA A 220 -16.08 14.54 -6.48
C ALA A 220 -15.99 14.44 -4.95
N LEU A 221 -16.80 13.58 -4.32
CA LEU A 221 -16.72 13.31 -2.88
C LEU A 221 -15.38 12.68 -2.48
N CYS A 222 -14.86 11.72 -3.25
CA CYS A 222 -13.55 11.14 -3.00
C CYS A 222 -12.44 12.19 -3.10
N VAL A 223 -12.45 13.03 -4.13
CA VAL A 223 -11.48 14.12 -4.30
C VAL A 223 -11.58 15.12 -3.16
N TRP A 224 -12.80 15.49 -2.75
CA TRP A 224 -13.02 16.37 -1.60
C TRP A 224 -12.46 15.78 -0.30
N CYS A 225 -12.70 14.50 -0.03
CA CYS A 225 -12.15 13.82 1.15
C CYS A 225 -10.61 13.78 1.12
N ILE A 226 -10.01 13.53 -0.05
CA ILE A 226 -8.56 13.53 -0.20
C ILE A 226 -8.00 14.94 0.04
N TYR A 227 -8.65 15.97 -0.50
CA TYR A 227 -8.25 17.36 -0.28
C TYR A 227 -8.31 17.74 1.19
N LEU A 228 -9.42 17.42 1.87
CA LEU A 228 -9.59 17.69 3.30
C LEU A 228 -8.53 16.97 4.15
N LEU A 229 -8.23 15.72 3.82
CA LEU A 229 -7.21 14.94 4.53
C LEU A 229 -5.80 15.49 4.28
N TRP A 230 -5.55 16.01 3.09
CA TRP A 230 -4.27 16.64 2.73
C TRP A 230 -4.08 17.97 3.47
N ASP A 231 -5.11 18.83 3.46
CA ASP A 231 -5.11 20.14 4.12
C ASP A 231 -4.82 20.00 5.62
N GLY A 232 -5.47 19.02 6.26
CA GLY A 232 -5.20 18.71 7.67
C GLY A 232 -3.77 18.24 7.93
N SER A 233 -3.09 17.60 6.97
CA SER A 233 -1.74 17.06 7.17
C SER A 233 -0.62 18.10 7.16
N ASP A 234 -0.83 19.25 6.54
CA ASP A 234 0.12 20.36 6.55
C ASP A 234 0.16 21.06 7.93
N GLU A 235 -0.92 20.98 8.72
CA GLU A 235 -0.97 21.53 10.08
C GLU A 235 -0.24 20.67 11.14
N TRP A 236 -0.10 19.36 10.94
CA TRP A 236 0.62 18.47 11.87
C TRP A 236 2.14 18.37 11.62
N ILE A 237 2.65 19.05 10.59
CA ILE A 237 4.06 19.04 10.19
C ILE A 237 4.80 20.32 10.67
N GLN A 238 4.11 21.24 11.36
CA GLN A 238 4.73 22.32 12.16
C GLN A 238 4.93 21.89 13.62
#